data_AF-A0A7I9ZG75-F1
#
_entry.id   AF-A0A7I9ZG75-F1
#
_cell.length_a   1.000
_cell.length_b   1.000
_cell.length_c   1.000
_cell.angle_alpha   90.00
_cell.angle_beta   90.00
_cell.angle_gamma   90.00
#
_symmetry.space_group_name_H-M   'P 1'
#
loop_
_entity.id
_entity.type
_entity.pdbx_description
1 polymer ?
#
loop_
_entity_poly.entity_id
_entity_poly.type
_entity_poly.pdbx_seq_one_letter_code
_entity_poly.pdbx_strand_id
1 'polypeptide(L)' 'MNDWKAVSDKLGGVCRTVVFNLWQSGELPSVTIGRRRFSTDRQIDEYIARLEAAAEGVA' A
#
# COMPACT_ATOMS: atom_id res chain seq x y z
N MET A 1 -6.96 6.74 7.78
CA MET A 1 -5.73 6.07 8.25
C MET A 1 -5.99 4.58 8.24
N ASN A 2 -5.23 3.80 7.47
CA ASN A 2 -5.54 2.41 7.15
C ASN A 2 -4.51 1.49 7.79
N ASP A 3 -4.97 0.55 8.62
CA ASP A 3 -4.15 -0.53 9.14
C ASP A 3 -3.92 -1.61 8.06
N TRP A 4 -3.23 -2.70 8.41
CA TRP A 4 -2.87 -3.72 7.43
C TRP A 4 -4.11 -4.36 6.77
N LYS A 5 -5.23 -4.47 7.50
CA LYS A 5 -6.45 -5.10 7.00
C LYS A 5 -7.17 -4.15 6.05
N ALA A 6 -7.30 -2.89 6.43
CA ALA A 6 -7.89 -1.87 5.57
C ALA A 6 -7.07 -1.66 4.28
N VAL A 7 -5.73 -1.69 4.36
CA VAL A 7 -4.86 -1.68 3.17
C VAL A 7 -5.08 -2.92 2.31
N SER A 8 -5.12 -4.11 2.92
CA SER A 8 -5.42 -5.37 2.23
C SER A 8 -6.71 -5.26 1.42
N ASP A 9 -7.80 -4.83 2.06
CA ASP A 9 -9.12 -4.73 1.44
C ASP A 9 -9.11 -3.74 0.26
N LYS A 10 -8.41 -2.60 0.39
CA LYS A 10 -8.26 -1.59 -0.67
C LYS A 10 -7.41 -2.05 -1.85
N LEU A 11 -6.46 -2.96 -1.63
CA LEU A 11 -5.61 -3.54 -2.67
C LEU A 11 -6.21 -4.82 -3.28
N GLY A 12 -7.51 -5.07 -3.10
CA GLY A 12 -8.19 -6.25 -3.66
C GLY A 12 -8.08 -7.51 -2.81
N GLY A 13 -7.86 -7.39 -1.50
CA GLY A 13 -7.84 -8.49 -0.55
C GLY A 13 -6.51 -9.24 -0.46
N VAL A 14 -5.38 -8.56 -0.70
CA VAL A 14 -4.05 -9.17 -0.62
C VAL A 14 -3.72 -9.63 0.80
N CYS A 15 -2.94 -10.71 0.94
CA CYS A 15 -2.67 -11.27 2.26
C CYS A 15 -1.84 -10.32 3.15
N ARG A 16 -1.95 -10.50 4.47
CA ARG A 16 -1.22 -9.69 5.47
C ARG A 16 0.27 -9.58 5.17
N THR A 17 0.92 -10.71 4.84
CA THR A 17 2.35 -10.74 4.57
C THR A 17 2.74 -9.83 3.41
N VAL A 18 1.92 -9.75 2.36
CA VAL A 18 2.15 -8.84 1.24
C VAL A 18 2.12 -7.40 1.71
N VAL A 19 1.12 -7.00 2.49
CA VAL A 19 1.04 -5.63 3.02
C VAL A 19 2.27 -5.24 3.84
N PHE A 20 2.72 -6.14 4.73
CA PHE A 20 3.91 -5.87 5.54
C PHE A 20 5.20 -5.84 4.71
N ASN A 21 5.31 -6.68 3.68
CA ASN A 21 6.44 -6.65 2.75
C ASN A 21 6.46 -5.33 1.96
N LEU A 22 5.31 -4.86 1.46
CA LEU A 22 5.21 -3.56 0.76
C LEU A 22 5.63 -2.39 1.64
N TRP A 23 5.23 -2.41 2.92
CA TRP A 23 5.68 -1.42 3.89
C TRP A 23 7.16 -1.55 4.25
N GLN A 24 7.72 -2.76 4.21
CA GLN A 24 9.13 -3.01 4.53
C GLN A 24 10.04 -2.63 3.37
N SER A 25 9.64 -2.94 2.13
CA SER A 25 10.37 -2.55 0.92
C SER A 25 10.25 -1.04 0.65
N GLY A 26 9.21 -0.39 1.19
CA GLY A 26 8.92 1.01 0.94
C GLY A 26 8.15 1.25 -0.36
N GLU A 27 7.75 0.17 -1.06
CA GLU A 27 6.90 0.28 -2.26
C GLU A 27 5.55 0.94 -1.94
N LEU A 28 4.94 0.57 -0.80
CA LEU A 28 3.78 1.27 -0.26
C LEU A 28 4.24 2.18 0.89
N PRO A 29 4.10 3.51 0.76
CA PRO A 29 4.43 4.41 1.85
C PRO A 29 3.59 4.13 3.09
N SER A 30 4.22 4.22 4.26
CA SER A 30 3.55 4.03 5.54
C SER A 30 4.01 5.04 6.57
N VAL A 31 3.14 5.32 7.55
CA VAL A 31 3.41 6.09 8.74
C VAL A 31 3.41 5.13 9.92
N THR A 32 4.46 5.20 10.73
CA THR A 32 4.57 4.39 11.94
C THR A 32 4.01 5.16 13.13
N ILE A 33 3.05 4.57 13.85
CA ILE A 33 2.49 5.10 15.09
C ILE A 33 2.73 4.04 16.18
N GLY A 34 3.65 4.35 17.10
CA GLY A 34 4.13 3.39 18.08
C GLY A 34 4.77 2.17 17.41
N ARG A 35 4.20 0.98 17.64
CA ARG A 35 4.68 -0.30 17.07
C ARG A 35 3.94 -0.73 15.80
N ARG A 36 3.00 0.09 15.30
CA ARG A 36 2.13 -0.27 14.17
C ARG A 36 2.38 0.66 12.99
N ARG A 37 2.27 0.10 11.78
CA ARG A 37 2.31 0.84 10.52
C ARG A 37 0.91 1.00 9.97
N PHE A 38 0.73 2.10 9.26
CA PHE A 38 -0.52 2.48 8.63
C PHE A 38 -0.22 3.20 7.32
N SER A 39 -1.11 3.13 6.35
CA SER A 39 -1.06 4.00 5.16
C SER A 39 -2.22 4.98 5.17
N THR A 40 -2.00 6.20 4.72
CA THR A 40 -3.09 7.14 4.45
C THR A 40 -3.80 6.76 3.14
N ASP A 41 -5.01 7.26 2.94
CA ASP A 41 -5.74 7.02 1.68
C ASP A 41 -4.94 7.52 0.48
N ARG A 42 -4.41 8.75 0.56
CA ARG A 42 -3.50 9.32 -0.44
C ARG A 42 -2.32 8.40 -0.79
N GLN A 43 -1.67 7.78 0.20
CA GLN A 43 -0.51 6.90 -0.05
C GLN A 43 -0.91 5.61 -0.79
N ILE A 44 -2.12 5.10 -0.55
CA ILE A 44 -2.65 3.92 -1.22
C ILE A 44 -3.02 4.30 -2.67
N ASP A 45 -3.70 5.42 -2.86
CA ASP A 45 -4.10 5.92 -4.18
C ASP A 45 -2.86 6.18 -5.07
N GLU A 46 -1.81 6.80 -4.52
CA GLU A 46 -0.54 7.02 -5.23
C GLU A 46 0.20 5.70 -5.56
N TYR A 47 0.04 4.67 -4.74
CA TYR A 47 0.60 3.35 -5.03
C TYR A 47 -0.16 2.67 -6.17
N ILE A 48 -1.50 2.68 -6.13
CA ILE A 48 -2.35 2.12 -7.19
C ILE A 48 -2.09 2.84 -8.51
N ALA A 49 -2.07 4.17 -8.52
CA ALA A 49 -1.79 4.95 -9.73
C ALA A 49 -0.43 4.62 -10.36
N ARG A 50 0.60 4.32 -9.55
CA ARG A 50 1.91 3.87 -10.06
C ARG A 50 1.83 2.48 -10.69
N LEU A 51 1.05 1.57 -10.12
CA LEU A 51 0.84 0.24 -10.69
C LEU A 51 0.08 0.32 -12.01
N GLU A 52 -0.97 1.16 -12.07
CA GLU A 52 -1.73 1.43 -13.28
C GLU A 52 -0.84 2.02 -14.37
N ALA A 53 -0.06 3.05 -14.07
CA ALA A 53 0.87 3.64 -15.04
C ALA A 53 1.94 2.64 -15.53
N ALA A 54 2.41 1.74 -14.65
CA ALA A 54 3.36 0.69 -15.05
C ALA A 54 2.70 -0.38 -15.93
N ALA A 55 1.41 -0.66 -15.74
CA ALA A 55 0.63 -1.61 -16.53
C ALA A 55 0.20 -1.03 -17.88
N GLU A 56 -0.18 0.26 -17.92
CA GLU A 56 -0.54 0.98 -19.14
C GLU A 56 0.67 1.25 -20.03
N GLY A 57 1.87 1.28 -19.44
CA GLY A 57 3.11 1.45 -20.16
C GLY A 57 3.29 2.88 -20.65
N VAL A 58 4.49 3.42 -20.44
CA VAL A 58 5.07 4.29 -21.45
C VAL A 58 5.08 3.48 -22.76
N ALA A 59 4.12 3.77 -23.62
CA ALA A 59 4.06 3.43 -25.05
C ALA A 59 4.47 4.66 -25.87
#